data_AF-A0A1Z7Z748-F1
#
_entry.id   AF-A0A1Z7Z748-F1
#
_cell.length_a   1.000
_cell.length_b   1.000
_cell.length_c   1.000
_cell.angle_alpha   90.00
_cell.angle_beta   90.00
_cell.angle_gamma   90.00
#
_symmetry.space_group_name_H-M   'P 1'
#
loop_
_entity.id
_entity.type
_entity.pdbx_description
1 polymer ?
#
loop_
_entity_poly.entity_id
_entity_poly.type
_entity_poly.pdbx_seq_one_letter_code
_entity_poly.pdbx_strand_id
1 'polypeptide(L)'
;MKSTIINTRVSENLKDDLNNYAFVNDISASNIVRDAISEFIHKPKISNVDKLNVEMKNMNFSMSQMLDFTKLINWVQESRHVHMAGDQTEFYLQSIKLIKEIKNNPLFSPEIIIELNKVSTTFDKILTGQICDNPYKYIKEHENGFDYDQIFNFLNRLMYCNELQQLVFNK
;
A
#
# COMPACT_ATOMS: atom_id res chain seq x y z
N MET A 1 12.46 31.16 -32.39
CA MET A 1 12.13 31.34 -30.96
C MET A 1 12.87 32.54 -30.42
N LYS A 2 12.28 33.32 -29.51
CA LYS A 2 12.99 34.37 -28.78
C LYS A 2 13.77 33.72 -27.63
N SER A 3 15.07 33.93 -27.54
CA SER A 3 15.92 33.48 -26.44
C SER A 3 16.08 34.61 -25.41
N THR A 4 16.08 34.24 -24.12
CA THR A 4 16.36 35.16 -23.01
C THR A 4 17.58 34.66 -22.26
N ILE A 5 18.51 35.55 -21.94
CA ILE A 5 19.70 35.22 -21.14
C ILE A 5 19.32 35.30 -19.66
N ILE A 6 19.54 34.21 -18.93
CA ILE A 6 19.35 34.13 -17.47
C ILE A 6 20.72 33.93 -16.83
N ASN A 7 21.13 34.88 -15.98
CA ASN A 7 22.35 34.78 -15.20
C ASN A 7 22.04 34.17 -13.84
N THR A 8 22.78 33.12 -13.44
CA THR A 8 22.60 32.45 -12.15
C THR A 8 23.95 32.29 -11.44
N ARG A 9 23.91 32.20 -10.11
CA ARG A 9 25.08 31.88 -9.28
C ARG A 9 25.04 30.41 -8.92
N VAL A 10 26.17 29.73 -9.14
CA VAL A 10 26.38 28.32 -8.78
C VAL A 10 27.69 28.21 -7.99
N SER A 11 27.87 27.10 -7.27
CA SER A 11 29.16 26.82 -6.62
C SER A 11 30.26 26.60 -7.66
N GLU A 12 31.51 26.89 -7.29
CA GLU A 12 32.67 26.69 -8.17
C GLU A 12 32.81 25.21 -8.56
N ASN A 13 32.66 24.28 -7.61
CA ASN A 13 32.71 22.84 -7.89
C ASN A 13 31.69 22.42 -8.96
N LEU A 14 30.44 22.89 -8.87
CA LEU A 14 29.41 22.56 -9.85
C LEU A 14 29.72 23.15 -11.24
N LYS A 15 30.30 24.36 -11.27
CA LYS A 15 30.73 25.00 -12.51
C LYS A 15 31.85 24.19 -13.18
N ASP A 16 32.82 23.72 -12.40
CA ASP A 16 33.94 22.93 -12.91
C ASP A 16 33.47 21.57 -13.41
N ASP A 17 32.59 20.89 -12.67
CA ASP A 17 31.97 19.63 -13.10
C ASP A 17 31.17 19.79 -14.41
N LEU A 18 30.40 20.87 -14.54
CA LEU A 18 29.66 21.18 -15.76
C LEU A 18 30.58 21.44 -16.95
N ASN A 19 31.68 22.16 -16.75
CA ASN A 19 32.65 22.44 -17.80
C ASN A 19 33.40 21.17 -18.23
N ASN A 20 33.75 20.31 -17.28
CA ASN A 20 34.39 19.02 -17.56
C ASN A 20 33.45 18.11 -18.35
N TYR A 21 32.19 18.01 -17.92
CA TYR A 21 31.19 17.21 -18.64
C TYR A 21 30.90 17.78 -20.04
N ALA A 22 30.80 19.10 -20.17
CA ALA A 22 30.65 19.80 -21.45
C ALA A 22 31.80 19.48 -22.41
N PHE A 23 33.04 19.51 -21.90
CA PHE A 23 34.23 19.21 -22.68
C PHE A 23 34.26 17.75 -23.15
N VAL A 24 33.96 16.79 -22.26
CA VAL A 24 33.98 15.35 -22.60
C VAL A 24 32.94 15.00 -23.65
N ASN A 25 31.77 15.65 -23.62
CA ASN A 25 30.65 15.31 -24.50
C ASN A 25 30.54 16.23 -25.74
N ASP A 26 31.47 17.17 -25.94
CA ASP A 26 31.44 18.17 -27.01
C ASP A 26 30.12 18.95 -27.09
N ILE A 27 29.57 19.32 -25.93
CA ILE A 27 28.31 20.07 -25.80
C ILE A 27 28.53 21.28 -24.89
N SER A 28 27.94 22.43 -25.23
CA SER A 28 28.06 23.61 -24.36
C SER A 28 27.42 23.40 -22.99
N ALA A 29 28.04 23.91 -21.93
CA ALA A 29 27.49 23.89 -20.56
C ALA A 29 26.08 24.51 -20.50
N SER A 30 25.79 25.52 -21.33
CA SER A 30 24.46 26.13 -21.41
C SER A 30 23.40 25.19 -21.98
N ASN A 31 23.74 24.31 -22.91
CA ASN A 31 22.80 23.31 -23.43
C ASN A 31 22.50 22.26 -22.35
N ILE A 32 23.53 21.75 -21.67
CA ILE A 32 23.38 20.80 -20.56
C ILE A 32 22.44 21.35 -19.49
N VAL A 33 22.64 22.61 -19.08
CA VAL A 33 21.77 23.26 -18.08
C VAL A 33 20.34 23.44 -18.61
N ARG A 34 20.16 23.82 -19.88
CA ARG A 34 18.81 23.93 -20.48
C ARG A 34 18.09 22.59 -20.51
N ASP A 35 18.80 21.53 -20.86
CA ASP A 35 18.24 20.18 -20.92
C ASP A 35 17.89 19.70 -19.51
N ALA A 36 18.76 19.92 -18.52
CA ALA A 36 18.48 19.59 -17.12
C ALA A 36 17.30 20.38 -16.55
N ILE A 37 17.18 21.68 -16.87
CA ILE A 37 16.04 22.51 -16.45
C ILE A 37 14.76 22.04 -17.17
N SER A 38 14.84 21.75 -18.46
CA SER A 38 13.71 21.24 -19.23
C SER A 38 13.26 19.90 -18.68
N GLU A 39 14.19 18.98 -18.42
CA GLU A 39 13.91 17.71 -17.79
C GLU A 39 13.29 17.93 -16.42
N PHE A 40 13.81 18.84 -15.58
CA PHE A 40 13.26 19.12 -14.25
C PHE A 40 11.84 19.71 -14.29
N ILE A 41 11.57 20.62 -15.23
CA ILE A 41 10.26 21.28 -15.39
C ILE A 41 9.23 20.30 -15.97
N HIS A 42 9.63 19.48 -16.93
CA HIS A 42 8.78 18.49 -17.58
C HIS A 42 8.79 17.13 -16.87
N LYS A 43 9.67 16.94 -15.88
CA LYS A 43 9.55 15.84 -14.93
C LYS A 43 8.19 16.01 -14.30
N PRO A 44 7.28 15.02 -14.39
CA PRO A 44 6.02 15.11 -13.69
C PRO A 44 6.36 15.48 -12.24
N LYS A 45 5.83 16.60 -11.76
CA LYS A 45 5.91 16.95 -10.34
C LYS A 45 5.12 15.86 -9.64
N ILE A 46 5.84 14.82 -9.22
CA ILE A 46 5.30 13.73 -8.45
C ILE A 46 4.77 14.37 -7.17
N SER A 47 3.48 14.66 -7.16
CA SER A 47 2.77 14.80 -5.90
C SER A 47 2.95 13.47 -5.18
N ASN A 48 3.04 13.45 -3.85
CA ASN A 48 3.13 12.18 -3.11
C ASN A 48 1.95 11.22 -3.40
N VAL A 49 0.92 11.69 -4.12
CA VAL A 49 -0.21 10.90 -4.64
C VAL A 49 0.17 10.09 -5.90
N ASP A 50 1.08 10.60 -6.74
CA ASP A 50 1.43 9.93 -8.01
C ASP A 50 2.44 8.79 -7.85
N LYS A 51 3.26 8.80 -6.79
CA LYS A 51 4.09 7.65 -6.40
C LYS A 51 3.25 6.44 -5.99
N LEU A 52 2.14 6.67 -5.27
CA LEU A 52 1.16 5.64 -4.96
C LEU A 52 0.49 5.11 -6.24
N ASN A 53 0.11 5.99 -7.18
CA ASN A 53 -0.57 5.57 -8.42
C ASN A 53 0.32 4.76 -9.39
N VAL A 54 1.63 4.99 -9.42
CA VAL A 54 2.55 4.22 -10.29
C VAL A 54 2.87 2.84 -9.71
N GLU A 55 2.99 2.71 -8.39
CA GLU A 55 3.17 1.39 -7.73
C GLU A 55 1.88 0.57 -7.76
N MET A 56 0.71 1.21 -7.68
CA MET A 56 -0.60 0.54 -7.73
C MET A 56 -0.99 0.05 -9.13
N LYS A 57 -0.53 0.70 -10.21
CA LYS A 57 -0.82 0.29 -11.61
C LYS A 57 -0.34 -1.12 -11.98
N ASN A 58 0.52 -1.74 -11.17
CA ASN A 58 1.02 -3.10 -11.39
C ASN A 58 0.38 -4.15 -10.47
N MET A 59 -0.66 -3.81 -9.71
CA MET A 59 -1.24 -4.70 -8.70
C MET A 59 -2.71 -4.98 -8.96
N ASN A 60 -2.93 -5.90 -9.89
CA ASN A 60 -4.25 -6.49 -10.14
C ASN A 60 -4.62 -7.43 -8.99
N PHE A 61 -5.38 -6.92 -8.01
CA PHE A 61 -6.19 -7.80 -7.18
C PHE A 61 -7.27 -8.42 -8.05
N SER A 62 -7.35 -9.76 -8.07
CA SER A 62 -8.47 -10.42 -8.72
C SER A 62 -9.76 -10.14 -7.93
N MET A 63 -10.89 -10.09 -8.63
CA MET A 63 -12.21 -9.97 -7.99
C MET A 63 -12.44 -11.05 -6.91
N SER A 64 -11.85 -12.24 -7.08
CA SER A 64 -11.91 -13.32 -6.09
C SER A 64 -11.18 -12.96 -4.79
N GLN A 65 -10.00 -12.35 -4.86
CA GLN A 65 -9.27 -11.91 -3.67
C GLN A 65 -10.04 -10.83 -2.91
N MET A 66 -10.76 -9.95 -3.61
CA MET A 66 -11.61 -8.94 -2.98
C MET A 66 -12.83 -9.56 -2.29
N LEU A 67 -13.45 -10.56 -2.91
CA LEU A 67 -14.57 -11.30 -2.32
C LEU A 67 -14.13 -12.08 -1.08
N ASP A 68 -12.98 -12.74 -1.13
CA ASP A 68 -12.44 -13.47 0.02
C ASP A 68 -12.02 -12.53 1.15
N PHE A 69 -11.51 -11.34 0.80
CA PHE A 69 -11.25 -10.30 1.78
C PHE A 69 -12.55 -9.77 2.39
N THR A 70 -13.60 -9.59 1.59
CA THR A 70 -14.94 -9.21 2.08
C THR A 70 -15.52 -10.26 3.02
N LYS A 71 -15.34 -11.55 2.73
CA LYS A 71 -15.74 -12.64 3.62
C LYS A 71 -14.95 -12.63 4.93
N LEU A 72 -13.65 -12.35 4.89
CA LEU A 72 -12.83 -12.20 6.10
C LEU A 72 -13.41 -11.13 7.03
N ILE A 73 -13.83 -10.01 6.46
CA ILE A 73 -14.42 -8.89 7.20
C ILE A 73 -15.77 -9.28 7.78
N ASN A 74 -16.65 -9.82 6.94
CA ASN A 74 -17.97 -10.27 7.39
C ASN A 74 -17.86 -11.29 8.51
N TRP A 75 -16.89 -12.19 8.46
CA TRP A 75 -16.60 -13.09 9.58
C TRP A 75 -16.13 -12.33 10.83
N VAL A 76 -15.23 -11.36 10.68
CA VAL A 76 -14.80 -10.51 11.80
C VAL A 76 -16.00 -9.76 12.40
N GLN A 77 -17.01 -9.40 11.60
CA GLN A 77 -18.26 -8.81 12.09
C GLN A 77 -19.19 -9.84 12.74
N GLU A 78 -19.39 -11.00 12.12
CA GLU A 78 -20.30 -12.05 12.61
C GLU A 78 -19.78 -12.71 13.89
N SER A 79 -18.46 -12.85 14.04
CA SER A 79 -17.82 -13.37 15.26
C SER A 79 -18.08 -12.49 16.49
N ARG A 80 -18.45 -11.21 16.31
CA ARG A 80 -18.92 -10.32 17.39
C ARG A 80 -20.30 -10.71 17.92
N HIS A 81 -21.13 -11.31 17.06
CA HIS A 81 -22.56 -11.51 17.30
C HIS A 81 -22.98 -12.98 17.43
N VAL A 82 -22.13 -13.93 17.03
CA VAL A 82 -22.50 -15.34 17.00
C VAL A 82 -21.47 -16.22 17.71
N HIS A 83 -21.96 -17.03 18.65
CA HIS A 83 -21.31 -18.26 19.10
C HIS A 83 -21.39 -19.31 17.98
N MET A 84 -20.58 -19.19 16.92
CA MET A 84 -20.63 -20.15 15.81
C MET A 84 -19.99 -21.47 16.23
N ALA A 85 -20.84 -22.46 16.54
CA ALA A 85 -20.50 -23.87 16.75
C ALA A 85 -20.39 -24.65 15.42
N GLY A 86 -19.88 -24.02 14.36
CA GLY A 86 -19.78 -24.61 13.03
C GLY A 86 -18.32 -24.82 12.61
N ASP A 87 -18.04 -25.94 11.95
CA ASP A 87 -16.73 -26.30 11.40
C ASP A 87 -16.36 -25.34 10.24
N GLN A 88 -15.82 -24.18 10.59
CA GLN A 88 -15.36 -23.14 9.67
C GLN A 88 -13.86 -23.29 9.33
N THR A 89 -13.31 -24.50 9.50
CA THR A 89 -11.90 -24.82 9.28
C THR A 89 -11.40 -24.35 7.91
N GLU A 90 -12.15 -24.62 6.85
CA GLU A 90 -11.77 -24.20 5.49
C GLU A 90 -11.71 -22.68 5.34
N PHE A 91 -12.66 -21.97 5.94
CA PHE A 91 -12.69 -20.52 5.91
C PHE A 91 -11.46 -19.91 6.63
N TYR A 92 -11.09 -20.46 7.80
CA TYR A 92 -9.90 -20.02 8.53
C TYR A 92 -8.61 -20.24 7.73
N LEU A 93 -8.47 -21.42 7.13
CA LEU A 93 -7.31 -21.75 6.29
C LEU A 93 -7.21 -20.82 5.07
N GLN A 94 -8.32 -20.58 4.38
CA GLN A 94 -8.37 -19.67 3.23
C GLN A 94 -8.04 -18.24 3.65
N SER A 95 -8.54 -17.78 4.79
CA SER A 95 -8.30 -16.44 5.30
C SER A 95 -6.84 -16.22 5.73
N ILE A 96 -6.23 -17.20 6.41
CA ILE A 96 -4.79 -17.16 6.75
C ILE A 96 -3.95 -17.08 5.47
N LYS A 97 -4.29 -17.87 4.45
CA LYS A 97 -3.60 -17.84 3.15
C LYS A 97 -3.73 -16.47 2.50
N LEU A 98 -4.93 -15.91 2.46
CA LEU A 98 -5.18 -14.57 1.92
C LEU A 98 -4.36 -13.50 2.64
N ILE A 99 -4.36 -13.50 3.98
CA ILE A 99 -3.55 -12.56 4.79
C ILE A 99 -2.07 -12.64 4.42
N LYS A 100 -1.54 -13.85 4.22
CA LYS A 100 -0.14 -14.05 3.79
C LYS A 100 0.14 -13.53 2.39
N GLU A 101 -0.82 -13.62 1.48
CA GLU A 101 -0.70 -13.10 0.10
C GLU A 101 -0.74 -11.57 0.06
N ILE A 102 -1.57 -10.94 0.89
CA ILE A 102 -1.76 -9.48 0.90
C ILE A 102 -0.75 -8.72 1.74
N LYS A 103 0.00 -9.38 2.64
CA LYS A 103 0.94 -8.70 3.56
C LYS A 103 2.03 -7.87 2.89
N ASN A 104 2.37 -8.22 1.65
CA ASN A 104 3.39 -7.53 0.85
C ASN A 104 2.77 -6.48 -0.07
N ASN A 105 1.46 -6.26 0.01
CA ASN A 105 0.78 -5.36 -0.90
C ASN A 105 0.77 -3.92 -0.33
N PRO A 106 1.27 -2.93 -1.09
CA PRO A 106 1.36 -1.51 -0.71
C PRO A 106 0.01 -0.84 -0.47
N LEU A 107 -1.11 -1.45 -0.84
CA LEU A 107 -2.44 -0.96 -0.45
C LEU A 107 -2.66 -1.01 1.07
N PHE A 108 -1.98 -1.90 1.78
CA PHE A 108 -2.16 -2.06 3.21
C PHE A 108 -1.11 -1.24 3.96
N SER A 109 -1.59 -0.39 4.87
CA SER A 109 -0.69 0.34 5.75
C SER A 109 -0.03 -0.64 6.74
N PRO A 110 1.19 -0.34 7.23
CA PRO A 110 1.87 -1.19 8.21
C PRO A 110 1.01 -1.52 9.43
N GLU A 111 0.20 -0.57 9.88
CA GLU A 111 -0.69 -0.74 11.01
C GLU A 111 -1.79 -1.77 10.72
N ILE A 112 -2.35 -1.76 9.50
CA ILE A 112 -3.36 -2.74 9.10
C ILE A 112 -2.76 -4.12 8.90
N ILE A 113 -1.53 -4.21 8.40
CA ILE A 113 -0.80 -5.48 8.33
C ILE A 113 -0.57 -6.07 9.71
N ILE A 114 -0.27 -5.25 10.73
CA ILE A 114 -0.16 -5.72 12.12
C ILE A 114 -1.49 -6.33 12.58
N GLU A 115 -2.60 -5.65 12.35
CA GLU A 115 -3.92 -6.14 12.76
C GLU A 115 -4.34 -7.42 12.01
N LEU A 116 -4.08 -7.51 10.70
CA LEU A 116 -4.33 -8.72 9.91
C LEU A 116 -3.46 -9.91 10.38
N ASN A 117 -2.21 -9.67 10.78
CA ASN A 117 -1.37 -10.73 11.35
C ASN A 117 -1.93 -11.28 12.67
N LYS A 118 -2.52 -10.41 13.50
CA LYS A 118 -3.21 -10.82 14.73
C LYS A 118 -4.49 -11.61 14.45
N VAL A 119 -5.24 -11.27 13.38
CA VAL A 119 -6.37 -12.07 12.88
C VAL A 119 -5.89 -13.47 12.48
N SER A 120 -4.86 -13.56 11.65
CA SER A 120 -4.27 -14.84 11.24
C SER A 120 -3.80 -15.68 12.43
N THR A 121 -3.21 -15.05 13.45
CA THR A 121 -2.77 -15.72 14.67
C THR A 121 -3.95 -16.27 15.47
N THR A 122 -5.04 -15.51 15.54
CA THR A 122 -6.28 -15.96 16.20
C THR A 122 -6.87 -17.17 15.49
N PHE A 123 -6.88 -17.18 14.16
CA PHE A 123 -7.42 -18.31 13.38
C PHE A 123 -6.58 -19.58 13.55
N ASP A 124 -5.26 -19.44 13.56
CA ASP A 124 -4.35 -20.56 13.81
C ASP A 124 -4.58 -21.19 15.20
N LYS A 125 -4.82 -20.35 16.21
CA LYS A 125 -5.15 -20.81 17.57
C LYS A 125 -6.51 -21.50 17.68
N ILE A 126 -7.50 -21.07 16.90
CA ILE A 126 -8.81 -21.75 16.80
C ILE A 126 -8.61 -23.12 16.13
N LEU A 127 -7.92 -23.16 14.99
CA LEU A 127 -7.65 -24.38 14.23
C LEU A 127 -6.87 -25.43 15.03
N THR A 128 -5.93 -24.99 15.88
CA THR A 128 -5.13 -25.87 16.74
C THR A 128 -5.83 -26.25 18.05
N GLY A 129 -7.06 -25.77 18.28
CA GLY A 129 -7.82 -26.04 19.51
C GLY A 129 -7.27 -25.35 20.76
N GLN A 130 -6.39 -24.36 20.61
CA GLN A 130 -5.89 -23.53 21.72
C GLN A 130 -6.95 -22.52 22.20
N ILE A 131 -7.89 -22.18 21.32
CA ILE A 131 -9.07 -21.36 21.63
C ILE A 131 -10.30 -22.22 21.36
N CYS A 132 -10.98 -22.65 22.43
CA CYS A 132 -12.22 -23.43 22.34
C CYS A 132 -13.49 -22.57 22.44
N ASP A 133 -13.34 -21.29 22.84
CA ASP A 133 -14.44 -20.37 23.15
C ASP A 133 -14.56 -19.24 22.11
N ASN A 134 -15.59 -18.38 22.29
CA ASN A 134 -15.88 -17.21 21.45
C ASN A 134 -14.59 -16.44 21.07
N PRO A 135 -14.19 -16.44 19.78
CA PRO A 135 -13.00 -15.73 19.28
C PRO A 135 -12.96 -14.27 19.72
N TYR A 136 -14.13 -13.62 19.77
CA TYR A 136 -14.28 -12.24 20.20
C TYR A 136 -13.88 -12.01 21.66
N LYS A 137 -14.17 -12.97 22.54
CA LYS A 137 -13.78 -12.90 23.95
C LYS A 137 -12.27 -12.99 24.10
N TYR A 138 -11.64 -13.91 23.37
CA TYR A 138 -10.18 -14.03 23.31
C TYR A 138 -9.50 -12.74 22.82
N ILE A 139 -10.05 -12.13 21.76
CA ILE A 139 -9.56 -10.87 21.21
C ILE A 139 -9.65 -9.73 22.24
N LYS A 140 -10.74 -9.66 23.01
CA LYS A 140 -10.96 -8.58 23.99
C LYS A 140 -10.14 -8.74 25.28
N GLU A 141 -9.83 -9.97 25.68
CA GLU A 141 -9.19 -10.27 26.97
C GLU A 141 -7.66 -10.40 26.90
N HIS A 142 -7.08 -10.48 25.69
CA HIS A 142 -5.64 -10.59 25.50
C HIS A 142 -5.03 -9.34 24.84
N GLU A 143 -3.90 -8.85 25.35
CA GLU A 143 -3.14 -7.71 24.80
C GLU A 143 -2.76 -7.85 23.31
N ASN A 144 -2.80 -9.08 22.78
CA ASN A 144 -2.50 -9.40 21.38
C ASN A 144 -3.76 -9.60 20.50
N GLY A 145 -4.94 -9.21 20.99
CA GLY A 145 -6.13 -9.11 20.17
C GLY A 145 -5.99 -8.05 19.07
N PHE A 146 -6.70 -8.23 17.96
CA PHE A 146 -6.71 -7.27 16.87
C PHE A 146 -7.74 -6.15 17.07
N ASP A 147 -7.41 -4.95 16.60
CA ASP A 147 -8.27 -3.77 16.60
C ASP A 147 -9.26 -3.85 15.44
N TYR A 148 -10.50 -4.18 15.81
CA TYR A 148 -11.63 -4.30 14.90
C TYR A 148 -11.95 -2.98 14.17
N ASP A 149 -11.99 -1.86 14.91
CA ASP A 149 -12.42 -0.58 14.37
C ASP A 149 -11.40 -0.06 13.36
N GLN A 150 -10.12 -0.35 13.60
CA GLN A 150 -9.05 -0.01 12.68
C GLN A 150 -9.16 -0.77 11.36
N ILE A 151 -9.39 -2.09 11.40
CA ILE A 151 -9.62 -2.90 10.19
C ILE A 151 -10.86 -2.38 9.46
N PHE A 152 -12.00 -2.24 10.16
CA PHE A 152 -13.26 -1.79 9.56
C PHE A 152 -13.16 -0.41 8.89
N ASN A 153 -12.51 0.55 9.54
CA ASN A 153 -12.34 1.90 8.99
C ASN A 153 -11.44 1.92 7.75
N PHE A 154 -10.39 1.10 7.70
CA PHE A 154 -9.55 0.95 6.52
C PHE A 154 -10.33 0.41 5.33
N LEU A 155 -11.25 -0.53 5.56
CA LEU A 155 -12.06 -1.17 4.53
C LEU A 155 -13.13 -0.26 3.95
N ASN A 156 -13.79 0.51 4.80
CA ASN A 156 -14.75 1.51 4.34
C ASN A 156 -14.10 2.61 3.48
N ARG A 157 -12.76 2.74 3.55
CA ARG A 157 -11.97 3.63 2.70
C ARG A 157 -11.49 2.97 1.41
N LEU A 158 -11.52 1.64 1.31
CA LEU A 158 -11.23 0.95 0.06
C LEU A 158 -12.44 1.04 -0.88
N MET A 159 -12.27 1.70 -2.01
CA MET A 159 -13.28 1.78 -3.07
C MET A 159 -12.78 1.10 -4.33
N TYR A 160 -13.69 0.45 -5.06
CA TYR A 160 -13.39 -0.03 -6.40
C TYR A 160 -13.53 1.11 -7.41
N CYS A 161 -12.44 1.46 -8.10
CA CYS A 161 -12.45 2.45 -9.16
C CYS A 161 -12.70 1.75 -10.50
N ASN A 162 -13.92 1.91 -11.05
CA ASN A 162 -14.32 1.29 -12.32
C ASN A 162 -13.43 1.70 -13.50
N GLU A 163 -12.94 2.94 -13.52
CA GLU A 163 -12.08 3.48 -14.58
C GLU A 163 -10.68 2.84 -14.58
N LEU A 164 -10.17 2.52 -13.39
CA LEU A 164 -8.85 1.94 -13.19
C LEU A 164 -8.89 0.41 -12.99
N GLN A 165 -10.09 -0.17 -12.93
CA GLN A 165 -10.35 -1.58 -12.61
C GLN A 165 -9.63 -2.10 -11.36
N GLN A 166 -9.35 -1.21 -10.40
CA GLN A 166 -8.54 -1.51 -9.22
C GLN A 166 -9.13 -0.86 -7.96
N LEU A 167 -8.69 -1.35 -6.80
CA LEU A 167 -9.02 -0.73 -5.51
C LEU A 167 -8.20 0.55 -5.29
N VAL A 168 -8.86 1.58 -4.80
CA VAL A 168 -8.27 2.88 -4.46
C VAL A 168 -8.68 3.28 -3.05
N PHE A 169 -7.80 4.02 -2.38
CA PHE A 169 -8.10 4.64 -1.09
C PHE A 169 -8.92 5.92 -1.29
N ASN A 170 -10.13 5.96 -0.72
CA ASN A 170 -10.90 7.18 -0.57
C ASN A 170 -10.42 7.91 0.69
N LYS A 171 -10.03 9.18 0.53
CA LYS A 171 -9.57 10.03 1.64
C LYS A 171 -10.75 10.66 2.36
#